data_AF-A0A2P8DKR5-F1
#
_entry.id   AF-A0A2P8DKR5-F1
#
_cell.length_a   1.000
_cell.length_b   1.000
_cell.length_c   1.000
_cell.angle_alpha   90.00
_cell.angle_beta   90.00
_cell.angle_gamma   90.00
#
_symmetry.space_group_name_H-M   'P 1'
#
loop_
_entity.id
_entity.type
_entity.pdbx_description
1 polymer ?
#
loop_
_entity_poly.entity_id
_entity_poly.type
_entity_poly.pdbx_seq_one_letter_code
_entity_poly.pdbx_strand_id
1 'polypeptide(L)' 'MKTYQAHAKRWKHEGELHIDGVGVTQAHRINEAEAMAREYVALDLAIPEGSFDVVVKDSTIDAETVSLR' A
#
# COMPACT_ATOMS: atom_id res chain seq x y z
N MET A 1 -11.44 -16.46 1.12
CA MET A 1 -11.26 -15.06 0.68
C MET A 1 -9.77 -14.78 0.63
N LYS A 2 -9.27 -14.13 -0.42
CA LYS A 2 -7.83 -13.80 -0.54
C LYS A 2 -7.58 -12.45 0.15
N THR A 3 -6.46 -12.33 0.85
CA THR A 3 -6.04 -11.09 1.50
C THR A 3 -4.74 -10.61 0.88
N TYR A 4 -4.71 -9.37 0.42
CA TYR A 4 -3.50 -8.72 -0.08
C TYR A 4 -2.86 -7.90 1.04
N GLN A 5 -1.54 -7.97 1.13
CA GLN A 5 -0.75 -7.15 2.05
C GLN A 5 -0.25 -5.93 1.28
N ALA A 6 -0.45 -4.74 1.84
CA ALA A 6 0.05 -3.50 1.27
C ALA A 6 1.03 -2.84 2.27
N HIS A 7 2.25 -2.57 1.84
CA HIS A 7 3.29 -1.95 2.66
C HIS A 7 3.40 -0.47 2.30
N ALA A 8 3.09 0.39 3.26
CA ALA A 8 3.16 1.84 3.07
C ALA A 8 4.60 2.32 3.27
N LYS A 9 5.22 2.83 2.20
CA LYS A 9 6.56 3.43 2.24
C LYS A 9 6.44 4.94 2.13
N ARG A 10 6.82 5.64 3.20
CA ARG A 10 6.83 7.11 3.22
C ARG A 10 8.12 7.63 2.62
N TRP A 11 8.00 8.50 1.62
CA TRP A 11 9.09 9.29 1.07
C TRP A 11 8.98 10.74 1.53
N LYS A 12 9.99 11.56 1.19
CA LYS A 12 10.07 12.98 1.59
C LYS A 12 8.87 13.81 1.10
N HIS A 13 8.27 13.43 -0.04
CA HIS A 13 7.19 14.18 -0.68
C HIS A 13 5.96 13.33 -1.03
N GLU A 14 6.10 12.01 -1.09
CA GLU A 14 5.06 11.09 -1.58
C GLU A 14 4.97 9.83 -0.70
N GLY A 15 3.87 9.10 -0.81
CA GLY A 15 3.68 7.80 -0.16
C GLY A 15 3.43 6.74 -1.21
N GLU A 16 4.21 5.67 -1.19
CA GLU A 16 3.98 4.48 -2.02
C GLU A 16 3.32 3.38 -1.21
N LEU A 17 2.46 2.61 -1.88
CA LEU A 17 1.81 1.41 -1.35
C LEU A 17 2.24 0.22 -2.20
N HIS A 18 3.08 -0.63 -1.63
CA HIS A 18 3.58 -1.83 -2.29
C HIS A 18 2.65 -2.99 -1.97
N ILE A 19 1.89 -3.48 -2.95
CA ILE A 19 0.88 -4.52 -2.77
C ILE A 19 1.45 -5.86 -3.23
N ASP A 20 1.61 -6.79 -2.28
CA ASP A 20 2.29 -8.06 -2.49
C ASP A 20 1.65 -8.86 -3.63
N GLY A 21 2.43 -9.07 -4.69
CA GLY A 21 2.03 -9.85 -5.86
C GLY A 21 1.02 -9.17 -6.80
N VAL A 22 0.82 -7.86 -6.67
CA VAL A 22 -0.07 -7.07 -7.56
C VAL A 22 0.69 -5.91 -8.19
N GLY A 23 1.24 -4.99 -7.39
CA GLY A 23 1.95 -3.83 -7.93
C GLY A 23 2.11 -2.71 -6.91
N VAL A 24 2.34 -1.50 -7.41
CA VAL A 24 2.57 -0.32 -6.57
C VAL A 24 1.58 0.77 -6.95
N THR A 25 0.94 1.37 -5.96
CA THR A 25 0.12 2.58 -6.10
C THR A 25 0.58 3.65 -5.12
N GLN A 26 -0.03 4.84 -5.16
CA GLN A 26 0.31 5.95 -4.28
C GLN A 26 -0.85 6.32 -3.36
N ALA A 27 -0.52 6.84 -2.17
CA ALA A 27 -1.47 7.46 -1.27
C ALA A 27 -0.84 8.68 -0.59
N HIS A 28 -1.55 9.80 -0.58
CA HIS A 28 -1.08 11.02 0.06
C HIS A 28 -1.21 10.93 1.58
N ARG A 29 -2.31 10.35 2.07
CA ARG A 29 -2.60 10.19 3.50
C ARG A 29 -2.77 8.73 3.89
N ILE A 30 -2.40 8.39 5.13
CA ILE A 30 -2.48 7.00 5.62
C ILE A 30 -3.93 6.49 5.69
N ASN A 31 -4.88 7.38 5.97
CA ASN A 31 -6.30 7.05 6.00
C ASN A 31 -6.92 6.82 4.62
N GLU A 32 -6.21 7.16 3.54
CA GLU A 32 -6.60 6.84 2.16
C GLU A 32 -5.99 5.52 1.69
N ALA A 33 -4.96 5.02 2.38
CA ALA A 33 -4.10 3.97 1.86
C ALA A 33 -4.84 2.67 1.55
N GLU A 34 -5.77 2.28 2.43
CA GLU A 34 -6.54 1.06 2.27
C GLU A 34 -7.53 1.15 1.09
N ALA A 35 -8.12 2.33 0.88
CA ALA A 35 -9.01 2.57 -0.25
C ALA A 35 -8.24 2.56 -1.57
N MET A 36 -7.11 3.26 -1.64
CA MET A 36 -6.24 3.29 -2.83
C MET A 36 -5.72 1.89 -3.19
N ALA A 37 -5.35 1.08 -2.20
CA ALA A 37 -4.90 -0.28 -2.42
C ALA A 37 -6.03 -1.19 -2.91
N ARG A 38 -7.26 -1.05 -2.37
CA ARG A 38 -8.43 -1.81 -2.86
C ARG A 38 -8.78 -1.48 -4.31
N GLU A 39 -8.88 -0.20 -4.63
CA GLU A 39 -9.18 0.26 -5.99
C GLU A 39 -8.14 -0.27 -6.98
N TYR A 40 -6.85 -0.18 -6.61
CA TYR A 40 -5.76 -0.69 -7.45
C TYR A 40 -5.86 -2.21 -7.69
N VAL A 41 -6.10 -3.01 -6.65
CA VAL A 41 -6.25 -4.48 -6.78
C VAL A 41 -7.45 -4.84 -7.66
N ALA A 42 -8.58 -4.16 -7.48
CA ALA A 42 -9.77 -4.41 -8.27
C ALA A 42 -9.56 -4.08 -9.75
N LEU A 43 -8.88 -2.95 -10.03
CA LEU A 43 -8.56 -2.51 -11.39
C LEU A 43 -7.55 -3.45 -12.07
N ASP A 44 -6.43 -3.74 -11.42
CA ASP A 44 -5.32 -4.51 -12.00
C ASP A 44 -5.72 -5.97 -12.28
N LEU A 45 -6.50 -6.57 -11.37
CA LEU A 45 -6.91 -7.97 -11.48
C LEU A 45 -8.30 -8.16 -12.11
N ALA A 46 -9.00 -7.07 -12.45
CA ALA A 46 -10.38 -7.08 -12.96
C ALA A 46 -11.35 -7.90 -12.09
N ILE A 47 -11.26 -7.74 -10.76
CA ILE A 47 -12.12 -8.42 -9.78
C ILE A 47 -12.90 -7.41 -8.92
N PRO A 48 -14.10 -7.76 -8.40
CA PRO A 48 -14.86 -6.85 -7.55
C PRO A 48 -14.14 -6.55 -6.22
N GLU A 49 -14.19 -5.30 -5.74
CA GLU A 49 -13.55 -4.88 -4.48
C GLU A 49 -14.00 -5.67 -3.25
N GLY A 50 -15.24 -6.17 -3.23
CA GLY A 50 -15.78 -6.99 -2.14
C GLY A 50 -15.38 -8.47 -2.20
N SER A 51 -14.58 -8.89 -3.19
CA SER A 51 -14.18 -10.29 -3.35
C SER A 51 -12.88 -10.67 -2.63
N PHE A 52 -12.20 -9.68 -2.05
CA PHE A 52 -10.92 -9.82 -1.35
C PHE A 52 -10.80 -8.83 -0.19
N ASP A 53 -9.79 -9.05 0.65
CA ASP A 53 -9.41 -8.12 1.72
C ASP A 53 -8.06 -7.47 1.41
N VAL A 54 -7.83 -6.29 2.01
CA VAL A 54 -6.54 -5.60 1.98
C VAL A 54 -6.15 -5.25 3.41
N VAL A 55 -4.90 -5.54 3.77
CA VAL A 55 -4.31 -5.11 5.05
C VAL A 55 -3.15 -4.19 4.74
N VAL A 56 -3.25 -2.93 5.19
CA VAL A 56 -2.15 -1.97 5.10
C VAL A 56 -1.27 -2.09 6.33
N LYS A 57 0.02 -2.35 6.10
CA LYS A 57 1.08 -2.30 7.10
C LYS A 57 1.89 -1.04 6.91
N ASP A 58 2.13 -0.31 8.00
CA ASP A 58 3.07 0.79 7.99
C ASP A 58 4.50 0.23 8.01
N SER A 59 5.30 0.56 7.00
CA SER A 59 6.69 0.08 6.89
C SER A 59 7.66 0.90 7.74
N THR A 60 7.20 1.91 8.51
CA THR A 60 8.06 2.74 9.36
C THR A 60 8.81 1.96 10.45
N ILE A 61 8.54 0.66 10.61
CA ILE A 61 9.33 -0.21 11.50
C ILE A 61 10.70 -0.59 10.90
N ASP A 62 10.96 -0.42 9.60
CA ASP A 62 12.21 -0.86 8.95
C ASP A 62 13.04 0.26 8.30
N ALA A 63 13.11 1.43 8.90
CA ALA A 63 14.05 2.48 8.46
C ALA A 63 14.84 3.06 9.64
N GLU A 64 15.96 2.41 9.96
CA GLU A 64 17.14 3.14 10.41
C GLU A 64 17.38 4.29 9.42
N THR A 65 16.90 5.47 9.78
CA THR A 65 17.23 6.70 9.09
C THR A 65 18.63 7.07 9.56
N VAL A 66 19.65 6.42 8.99
CA VAL A 66 21.02 6.96 9.01
C VAL A 66 21.01 8.18 8.11
N SER A 67 20.61 9.30 8.69
CA SER A 67 20.88 10.61 8.15
C SER A 67 22.38 10.85 8.29
N LEU A 68 23.17 10.51 7.27
CA LEU A 68 24.54 10.99 7.15
C LEU A 68 24.48 12.53 7.03
N ARG A 69 24.86 13.19 8.12
CA ARG A 69 25.36 14.57 8.12
C ARG A 69 26.88 14.52 8.24
#